data_AF-A0A8K0NVQ9-F1
#
_entry.id   AF-A0A8K0NVQ9-F1
#
_cell.length_a   1.000
_cell.length_b   1.000
_cell.length_c   1.000
_cell.angle_alpha   90.00
_cell.angle_beta   90.00
_cell.angle_gamma   90.00
#
_symmetry.space_group_name_H-M   'P 1'
#
loop_
_entity.id
_entity.type
_entity.pdbx_description
1 polymer ?
#
loop_
_entity_poly.entity_id
_entity_poly.type
_entity_poly.pdbx_seq_one_letter_code
_entity_poly.pdbx_strand_id
1 'polypeptide(L)'
;DADQPEYWRDRRVTLGAWWKAGEKRLGSRELGTHTRRLDELTPSPLPNLIFCLVILCLRPARTAAMLSSRTKHCLHCCLLFTLIAAFEVCTGGVRLWGDGPAASLDPWLAYGFAGTILLYLLRYLAFLSLPQVLFNFVGLTIYNAFPDAVPLKGSPLLAPFICIRVVTRGDYPQLVRANVRRNLETCEKVGLENFMIEVVTDKRVGLGPMKPPQQRRLRETVVPPTYRPKSGAMFKARALQYCLEPGINELADSDWVVHLDEETLLTENSVRGILNFVLDGKHHFGQGLITYANEEVVNWVTTLADSFRVADDMGKLRLQFNMFHKPLFSWKGSFVVTQVSVYSYLV
;
A
#
# COMPACT_ATOMS: atom_id res chain seq x y z
N ASP A 1 -31.31 14.94 0.80
CA ASP A 1 -31.61 13.49 0.91
C ASP A 1 -32.30 12.90 -0.33
N ALA A 2 -31.83 13.20 -1.56
CA ALA A 2 -32.36 12.56 -2.77
C ALA A 2 -31.32 12.27 -3.88
N ASP A 3 -30.02 12.40 -3.60
CA ASP A 3 -28.94 12.17 -4.58
C ASP A 3 -27.82 11.29 -4.01
N GLN A 4 -28.19 10.20 -3.33
CA GLN A 4 -27.22 9.22 -2.84
C GLN A 4 -26.96 8.16 -3.93
N PRO A 5 -25.72 7.98 -4.41
CA PRO A 5 -25.37 6.81 -5.22
C PRO A 5 -25.69 5.56 -4.42
N GLU A 6 -26.58 4.72 -4.97
CA GLU A 6 -27.17 3.53 -4.35
C GLU A 6 -26.14 2.59 -3.71
N TYR A 7 -24.90 2.61 -4.22
CA TYR A 7 -23.76 1.80 -3.75
C TYR A 7 -23.28 2.12 -2.32
N TRP A 8 -23.36 3.38 -1.85
CA TRP A 8 -22.80 3.77 -0.55
C TRP A 8 -23.76 3.61 0.64
N ARG A 9 -25.06 3.42 0.38
CA ARG A 9 -26.05 3.23 1.46
C ARG A 9 -25.84 1.93 2.23
N ASP A 10 -25.49 0.86 1.52
CA ASP A 10 -25.57 -0.51 2.03
C ASP A 10 -24.28 -1.00 2.73
N ARG A 11 -23.17 -0.26 2.65
CA ARG A 11 -21.86 -0.66 3.22
C ARG A 11 -21.40 0.09 4.46
N ARG A 12 -22.23 0.98 5.02
CA ARG A 12 -21.93 1.68 6.29
C ARG A 12 -21.58 0.73 7.45
N VAL A 13 -22.09 -0.50 7.41
CA VAL A 13 -21.89 -1.50 8.48
C VAL A 13 -20.64 -2.37 8.24
N THR A 14 -20.19 -2.55 7.00
CA THR A 14 -19.07 -3.44 6.67
C THR A 14 -17.72 -2.73 6.61
N LEU A 15 -17.62 -1.52 6.06
CA LEU A 15 -16.33 -0.82 5.89
C LEU A 15 -15.70 -0.36 7.23
N GLY A 16 -16.52 0.10 8.19
CA GLY A 16 -16.04 0.48 9.52
C GLY A 16 -15.49 -0.70 10.35
N ALA A 17 -15.94 -1.93 10.06
CA ALA A 17 -15.45 -3.14 10.73
C ALA A 17 -14.06 -3.58 10.23
N TRP A 18 -13.77 -3.38 8.93
CA TRP A 18 -12.46 -3.69 8.35
C TRP A 18 -11.38 -2.72 8.82
N TRP A 19 -11.70 -1.43 8.97
CA TRP A 19 -10.79 -0.45 9.55
C TRP A 19 -10.42 -0.79 11.01
N LYS A 20 -11.41 -1.16 11.84
CA LYS A 20 -11.19 -1.57 13.24
C LYS A 20 -10.38 -2.87 13.39
N ALA A 21 -10.41 -3.77 12.40
CA ALA A 21 -9.68 -5.02 12.44
C ALA A 21 -8.19 -4.87 12.10
N GLY A 22 -7.82 -3.91 11.23
CA GLY A 22 -6.43 -3.60 10.89
C GLY A 22 -5.65 -2.96 12.05
N GLU A 23 -6.32 -2.11 12.84
CA GLU A 23 -5.71 -1.36 13.94
C GLU A 23 -5.39 -2.23 15.17
N LYS A 24 -6.18 -3.29 15.41
CA LYS A 24 -6.00 -4.21 16.55
C LYS A 24 -4.78 -5.14 16.43
N ARG A 25 -4.13 -5.27 15.26
CA ARG A 25 -2.94 -6.12 15.08
C ARG A 25 -1.61 -5.38 15.13
N LEU A 26 -1.61 -4.06 15.10
CA LEU A 26 -0.37 -3.24 15.07
C LEU A 26 -0.12 -2.44 16.35
N GLY A 27 -1.06 -2.43 17.30
CA GLY A 27 -0.90 -1.78 18.59
C GLY A 27 -0.62 -2.79 19.69
N SER A 28 0.66 -3.03 20.01
CA SER A 28 1.24 -3.56 21.26
C SER A 28 2.33 -4.60 20.99
N ARG A 29 3.57 -4.13 20.92
CA ARG A 29 4.71 -4.84 21.51
C ARG A 29 5.84 -3.83 21.74
N GLU A 30 5.96 -3.43 23.00
CA GLU A 30 7.19 -2.86 23.55
C GLU A 30 8.32 -3.88 23.31
N LEU A 31 9.41 -3.43 22.69
CA LEU A 31 10.66 -4.19 22.65
C LEU A 31 11.67 -3.44 23.49
N GLY A 32 11.74 -3.86 24.75
CA GLY A 32 12.80 -3.53 25.68
C GLY A 32 14.16 -3.98 25.13
N THR A 33 15.16 -3.15 25.42
CA THR A 33 16.57 -3.34 25.10
C THR A 33 17.13 -4.62 25.73
N HIS A 34 17.48 -5.61 24.92
CA HIS A 34 18.49 -6.60 25.25
C HIS A 34 19.29 -6.98 23.99
N THR A 35 20.40 -6.29 23.81
CA THR A 35 21.49 -6.66 22.89
C THR A 35 22.20 -7.90 23.44
N ARG A 36 21.96 -9.06 22.81
CA ARG A 36 22.90 -10.20 22.85
C ARG A 36 23.43 -10.43 21.43
N ARG A 37 24.76 -10.46 21.30
CA ARG A 37 25.48 -10.74 20.04
C ARG A 37 25.08 -12.13 19.53
N LEU A 38 24.64 -12.20 18.28
CA LEU A 38 24.38 -13.41 17.51
C LEU A 38 25.56 -13.68 16.57
N ASP A 39 26.77 -13.79 17.13
CA ASP A 39 27.99 -14.10 16.35
C ASP A 39 28.35 -15.59 16.38
N GLU A 40 27.54 -16.46 17.00
CA GLU A 40 27.82 -17.88 17.10
C GLU A 40 26.59 -18.74 16.75
N LEU A 41 26.32 -18.88 15.45
CA LEU A 41 25.58 -20.02 14.90
C LEU A 41 26.15 -20.35 13.52
N THR A 42 26.86 -21.46 13.45
CA THR A 42 27.42 -22.05 12.22
C THR A 42 26.29 -22.44 11.26
N PRO A 43 26.29 -21.99 9.98
CA PRO A 43 25.22 -22.30 9.05
C PRO A 43 25.49 -23.63 8.31
N SER A 44 24.43 -24.44 8.17
CA SER A 44 24.35 -25.55 7.23
C SER A 44 24.27 -25.04 5.78
N PRO A 45 24.76 -25.79 4.76
CA PRO A 45 25.10 -25.22 3.45
C PRO A 45 23.92 -25.09 2.45
N LEU A 46 22.73 -25.58 2.77
CA LEU A 46 21.62 -25.72 1.80
C LEU A 46 20.65 -24.53 1.63
N PRO A 47 20.37 -23.68 2.65
CA PRO A 47 19.53 -22.48 2.44
C PRO A 47 20.27 -21.35 1.72
N ASN A 48 21.60 -21.44 1.64
CA ASN A 48 22.45 -20.38 1.12
C ASN A 48 22.49 -20.30 -0.40
N LEU A 49 22.07 -21.33 -1.16
CA LEU A 49 22.15 -21.28 -2.62
C LEU A 49 21.10 -20.34 -3.24
N ILE A 50 19.87 -20.37 -2.72
CA ILE A 50 18.77 -19.49 -3.17
C ILE A 50 19.06 -18.06 -2.71
N PHE A 51 19.55 -17.89 -1.48
CA PHE A 51 19.93 -16.59 -0.94
C PHE A 51 21.13 -15.99 -1.70
N CYS A 52 22.15 -16.79 -2.03
CA CYS A 52 23.25 -16.38 -2.87
C CYS A 52 22.84 -16.11 -4.32
N LEU A 53 21.90 -16.86 -4.91
CA LEU A 53 21.41 -16.62 -6.28
C LEU A 53 20.64 -15.29 -6.37
N VAL A 54 19.80 -14.99 -5.39
CA VAL A 54 19.09 -13.70 -5.32
C VAL A 54 20.08 -12.55 -5.12
N ILE A 55 21.09 -12.70 -4.26
CA ILE A 55 22.12 -11.65 -4.03
C ILE A 55 23.10 -11.51 -5.21
N LEU A 56 23.47 -12.60 -5.89
CA LEU A 56 24.34 -12.57 -7.08
C LEU A 56 23.64 -11.96 -8.30
N CYS A 57 22.33 -12.17 -8.46
CA CYS A 57 21.52 -11.48 -9.47
C CYS A 57 21.32 -9.98 -9.16
N LEU A 58 21.52 -9.55 -7.90
CA LEU A 58 21.38 -8.16 -7.46
C LEU A 58 22.68 -7.35 -7.53
N ARG A 59 23.83 -7.93 -7.92
CA ARG A 59 25.00 -7.12 -8.27
C ARG A 59 24.76 -6.47 -9.64
N PRO A 60 24.61 -5.13 -9.73
CA PRO A 60 24.48 -4.50 -11.03
C PRO A 60 25.80 -4.70 -11.78
N ALA A 61 25.78 -5.58 -12.78
CA ALA A 61 26.82 -5.58 -13.81
C ALA A 61 26.89 -4.16 -14.37
N ARG A 62 28.05 -3.50 -14.21
CA ARG A 62 28.29 -2.09 -14.56
C ARG A 62 28.25 -1.79 -16.07
N THR A 63 27.64 -2.66 -16.85
CA THR A 63 27.47 -2.57 -18.31
C THR A 63 26.09 -3.11 -18.71
N ALA A 64 25.04 -2.63 -18.06
CA ALA A 64 23.67 -2.99 -18.46
C ALA A 64 23.25 -2.15 -19.66
N ALA A 65 23.11 -2.78 -20.83
CA ALA A 65 22.26 -2.24 -21.89
C ALA A 65 20.92 -1.81 -21.27
N MET A 66 20.46 -0.60 -21.56
CA MET A 66 19.18 -0.10 -21.05
C MET A 66 18.03 -0.96 -21.60
N LEU A 67 17.64 -1.99 -20.86
CA LEU A 67 16.49 -2.83 -21.23
C LEU A 67 15.23 -1.97 -21.24
N SER A 68 14.43 -2.12 -22.30
CA SER A 68 13.14 -1.45 -22.39
C SER A 68 12.20 -1.88 -21.26
N SER A 69 11.28 -1.00 -20.86
CA SER A 69 10.23 -1.31 -19.89
C SER A 69 9.47 -2.61 -20.19
N ARG A 70 9.11 -2.81 -21.47
CA ARG A 70 8.43 -4.03 -21.94
C ARG A 70 9.30 -5.29 -21.80
N THR A 71 10.59 -5.16 -22.08
CA THR A 71 11.54 -6.28 -21.93
C THR A 71 11.67 -6.69 -20.46
N LYS A 72 11.77 -5.72 -19.54
CA LYS A 72 11.81 -5.98 -18.09
C LYS A 72 10.56 -6.71 -17.62
N HIS A 73 9.38 -6.29 -18.09
CA HIS A 73 8.12 -6.95 -17.77
C HIS A 73 8.04 -8.38 -18.31
N CYS A 74 8.48 -8.60 -19.55
CA CYS A 74 8.52 -9.93 -20.16
C CYS A 74 9.42 -10.86 -19.34
N LEU A 75 10.63 -10.41 -18.99
CA LEU A 75 11.55 -11.15 -18.14
C LEU A 75 10.96 -11.47 -16.76
N HIS A 76 10.25 -10.52 -16.15
CA HIS A 76 9.54 -10.74 -14.89
C HIS A 76 8.46 -11.81 -15.02
N CYS A 77 7.63 -11.77 -16.08
CA CYS A 77 6.63 -12.79 -16.33
C CYS A 77 7.28 -14.16 -16.56
N CYS A 78 8.32 -14.25 -17.40
CA CYS A 78 9.06 -15.49 -17.63
C CYS A 78 9.61 -16.07 -16.32
N LEU A 79 10.20 -15.23 -15.46
CA LEU A 79 10.70 -15.63 -14.15
C LEU A 79 9.57 -16.14 -13.23
N LEU A 80 8.45 -15.42 -13.18
CA LEU A 80 7.28 -15.81 -12.39
C LEU A 80 6.76 -17.19 -12.80
N PHE A 81 6.54 -17.41 -14.10
CA PHE A 81 6.09 -18.71 -14.61
C PHE A 81 7.11 -19.83 -14.37
N THR A 82 8.41 -19.53 -14.53
CA THR A 82 9.48 -20.49 -14.26
C THR A 82 9.51 -20.89 -12.79
N LEU A 83 9.36 -19.93 -11.88
CA LEU A 83 9.34 -20.18 -10.44
C LEU A 83 8.12 -21.00 -10.02
N ILE A 84 6.94 -20.70 -10.58
CA ILE A 84 5.72 -21.49 -10.33
C ILE A 84 5.90 -22.92 -10.85
N ALA A 85 6.38 -23.09 -12.09
CA ALA A 85 6.61 -24.42 -12.66
C ALA A 85 7.64 -25.22 -11.85
N ALA A 86 8.75 -24.59 -11.45
CA ALA A 86 9.76 -25.22 -10.59
C ALA A 86 9.17 -25.62 -9.22
N PHE A 87 8.35 -24.77 -8.61
CA PHE A 87 7.68 -25.09 -7.35
C PHE A 87 6.73 -26.28 -7.48
N GLU A 88 5.90 -26.31 -8.53
CA GLU A 88 4.97 -27.42 -8.80
C GLU A 88 5.70 -28.75 -9.06
N VAL A 89 6.84 -28.72 -9.74
CA VAL A 89 7.67 -29.91 -9.96
C VAL A 89 8.34 -30.36 -8.66
N CYS A 90 8.97 -29.44 -7.91
CA CYS A 90 9.68 -29.76 -6.67
C CYS A 90 8.76 -30.25 -5.54
N THR A 91 7.52 -29.77 -5.50
CA THR A 91 6.52 -30.20 -4.49
C THR A 91 5.75 -31.45 -4.91
N GLY A 92 5.99 -31.98 -6.11
CA GLY A 92 5.28 -33.13 -6.65
C GLY A 92 3.84 -32.83 -7.07
N GLY A 93 3.48 -31.55 -7.22
CA GLY A 93 2.21 -31.11 -7.83
C GLY A 93 2.10 -31.54 -9.29
N VAL A 94 3.23 -31.49 -10.03
CA VAL A 94 3.38 -32.09 -11.36
C VAL A 94 4.33 -33.27 -11.27
N ARG A 95 3.78 -34.48 -11.45
CA ARG A 95 4.55 -35.73 -11.48
C ARG A 95 5.16 -35.94 -12.86
N LEU A 96 6.38 -35.47 -13.06
CA LEU A 96 7.13 -35.70 -14.30
C LEU A 96 7.78 -37.08 -14.34
N TRP A 97 8.07 -37.65 -13.17
CA TRP A 97 8.60 -39.00 -13.01
C TRP A 97 7.50 -39.91 -12.47
N GLY A 98 7.41 -41.11 -13.04
CA GLY A 98 6.43 -42.13 -12.68
C GLY A 98 6.74 -42.75 -11.32
N ASP A 99 6.61 -41.96 -10.26
CA ASP A 99 6.60 -42.50 -8.91
C ASP A 99 5.31 -43.29 -8.73
N GLY A 100 5.45 -44.52 -8.23
CA GLY A 100 4.39 -45.51 -8.09
C GLY A 100 3.14 -45.00 -7.35
N PRO A 101 2.06 -45.79 -7.31
CA PRO A 101 0.78 -45.35 -6.74
C PRO A 101 0.99 -44.76 -5.36
N ALA A 102 0.68 -43.46 -5.22
CA ALA A 102 0.77 -42.77 -3.94
C ALA A 102 -0.01 -43.59 -2.90
N ALA A 103 0.62 -43.88 -1.76
CA ALA A 103 -0.01 -44.63 -0.69
C ALA A 103 -1.35 -43.97 -0.35
N SER A 104 -2.46 -44.63 -0.70
CA SER A 104 -3.80 -44.12 -0.51
C SER A 104 -4.18 -44.29 0.95
N LEU A 105 -3.86 -43.30 1.77
CA LEU A 105 -4.31 -43.26 3.16
C LEU A 105 -5.79 -42.87 3.19
N ASP A 106 -6.66 -43.73 3.73
CA ASP A 106 -8.06 -43.40 3.97
C ASP A 106 -8.17 -42.50 5.21
N PRO A 107 -8.51 -41.21 5.07
CA PRO A 107 -8.54 -40.27 6.19
C PRO A 107 -9.58 -40.64 7.24
N TRP A 108 -10.72 -41.22 6.81
CA TRP A 108 -11.81 -41.57 7.71
C TRP A 108 -11.43 -42.69 8.67
N LEU A 109 -10.69 -43.68 8.16
CA LEU A 109 -10.17 -44.79 8.95
C LEU A 109 -9.00 -44.35 9.84
N ALA A 110 -8.10 -43.51 9.33
CA ALA A 110 -6.90 -43.09 10.04
C ALA A 110 -7.14 -42.04 11.12
N TYR A 111 -8.03 -41.08 10.89
CA TYR A 111 -8.24 -39.90 11.74
C TYR A 111 -9.65 -39.82 12.35
N GLY A 112 -10.54 -40.75 12.00
CA GLY A 112 -11.94 -40.74 12.39
C GLY A 112 -12.73 -39.56 11.78
N PHE A 113 -14.03 -39.53 12.05
CA PHE A 113 -14.93 -38.50 11.50
C PHE A 113 -14.55 -37.08 11.93
N ALA A 114 -14.34 -36.85 13.22
CA ALA A 114 -14.03 -35.51 13.75
C ALA A 114 -12.69 -34.97 13.23
N GLY A 115 -11.65 -35.81 13.23
CA GLY A 115 -10.32 -35.43 12.73
C GLY A 115 -10.34 -35.14 11.23
N THR A 116 -11.01 -35.99 10.44
CA THR A 116 -11.13 -35.80 8.99
C THR A 116 -11.88 -34.52 8.63
N ILE A 117 -13.01 -34.25 9.30
CA ILE A 117 -13.78 -33.02 9.09
C ILE A 117 -12.94 -31.80 9.43
N LEU A 118 -12.25 -31.80 10.57
CA LEU A 118 -11.37 -30.70 10.97
C LEU A 118 -10.25 -30.46 9.95
N LEU A 119 -9.57 -31.51 9.47
CA LEU A 119 -8.50 -31.40 8.49
C LEU A 119 -9.01 -30.87 7.14
N TYR A 120 -10.18 -31.31 6.67
CA TYR A 120 -10.79 -30.76 5.46
C TYR A 120 -11.21 -29.30 5.63
N LEU A 121 -11.78 -28.92 6.78
CA LEU A 121 -12.08 -27.52 7.08
C LEU A 121 -10.80 -26.66 7.03
N LEU A 122 -9.71 -27.10 7.68
CA LEU A 122 -8.42 -26.39 7.63
C LEU A 122 -7.88 -26.28 6.19
N ARG A 123 -8.04 -27.32 5.37
CA ARG A 123 -7.66 -27.30 3.95
C ARG A 123 -8.50 -26.30 3.14
N TYR A 124 -9.82 -26.28 3.33
CA TYR A 124 -10.70 -25.34 2.64
C TYR A 124 -10.48 -23.90 3.09
N LEU A 125 -10.10 -23.67 4.35
CA LEU A 125 -9.72 -22.33 4.83
C LEU A 125 -8.51 -21.76 4.07
N ALA A 126 -7.57 -22.60 3.62
CA ALA A 126 -6.46 -22.14 2.78
C ALA A 126 -6.94 -21.58 1.43
N PHE A 127 -8.03 -22.12 0.87
CA PHE A 127 -8.64 -21.66 -0.38
C PHE A 127 -9.31 -20.28 -0.26
N LEU A 128 -9.55 -19.76 0.95
CA LEU A 128 -10.09 -18.41 1.14
C LEU A 128 -9.15 -17.33 0.57
N SER A 129 -7.84 -17.62 0.53
CA SER A 129 -6.83 -16.73 -0.06
C SER A 129 -6.74 -16.82 -1.59
N LEU A 130 -7.29 -17.86 -2.20
CA LEU A 130 -7.12 -18.14 -3.63
C LEU A 130 -7.58 -16.99 -4.54
N PRO A 131 -8.77 -16.36 -4.33
CA PRO A 131 -9.18 -15.24 -5.17
C PRO A 131 -8.19 -14.07 -5.15
N GLN A 132 -7.61 -13.76 -3.98
CA GLN A 132 -6.63 -12.69 -3.83
C GLN A 132 -5.32 -13.02 -4.57
N VAL A 133 -4.86 -14.27 -4.45
CA VAL A 133 -3.66 -14.75 -5.14
C VAL A 133 -3.85 -14.71 -6.66
N LEU A 134 -5.02 -15.14 -7.15
CA LEU A 134 -5.36 -15.08 -8.58
C LEU A 134 -5.37 -13.64 -9.09
N PHE A 135 -5.98 -12.70 -8.37
CA PHE A 135 -5.94 -11.29 -8.75
C PHE A 135 -4.53 -10.72 -8.75
N ASN A 136 -3.71 -11.12 -7.78
CA ASN A 136 -2.32 -10.69 -7.73
C ASN A 136 -1.53 -11.21 -8.93
N PHE A 137 -1.66 -12.51 -9.22
CA PHE A 137 -1.01 -13.16 -10.36
C PHE A 137 -1.43 -12.54 -11.70
N VAL A 138 -2.75 -12.39 -11.92
CA VAL A 138 -3.28 -11.76 -13.13
C VAL A 138 -2.82 -10.30 -13.24
N GLY A 139 -2.80 -9.56 -12.13
CA GLY A 139 -2.31 -8.19 -12.11
C GLY A 139 -0.83 -8.07 -12.49
N LEU A 140 0.02 -8.91 -11.91
CA LEU A 140 1.47 -8.93 -12.18
C LEU A 140 1.82 -9.42 -13.58
N THR A 141 0.93 -10.16 -14.25
CA THR A 141 1.15 -10.64 -15.62
C THR A 141 0.62 -9.66 -16.66
N ILE A 142 -0.59 -9.11 -16.46
CA ILE A 142 -1.23 -8.19 -17.42
C ILE A 142 -0.64 -6.78 -17.36
N TYR A 143 -0.38 -6.25 -16.15
CA TYR A 143 0.09 -4.88 -16.01
C TYR A 143 1.61 -4.81 -15.86
N ASN A 144 2.21 -3.93 -16.65
CA ASN A 144 3.66 -3.73 -16.65
C ASN A 144 4.16 -3.25 -15.28
N ALA A 145 4.93 -4.11 -14.59
CA ALA A 145 5.52 -3.82 -13.27
C ALA A 145 6.70 -2.82 -13.31
N PHE A 146 7.21 -2.49 -14.50
CA PHE A 146 8.36 -1.60 -14.70
C PHE A 146 7.98 -0.39 -15.57
N PRO A 147 6.96 0.41 -15.21
CA PRO A 147 6.51 1.51 -16.06
C PRO A 147 7.62 2.55 -16.26
N ASP A 148 7.64 3.14 -17.46
CA ASP A 148 8.47 4.31 -17.75
C ASP A 148 7.97 5.55 -16.98
N ALA A 149 8.69 6.66 -17.09
CA ALA A 149 8.29 7.93 -16.50
C ALA A 149 6.87 8.32 -16.94
N VAL A 150 6.07 8.84 -16.00
CA VAL A 150 4.66 9.15 -16.24
C VAL A 150 4.56 10.49 -16.99
N PRO A 151 4.08 10.54 -18.24
CA PRO A 151 3.85 11.81 -18.93
C PRO A 151 2.60 12.50 -18.36
N LEU A 152 2.61 13.83 -18.31
CA LEU A 152 1.42 14.62 -17.99
C LEU A 152 0.45 14.61 -19.18
N LYS A 153 -0.83 14.30 -18.92
CA LYS A 153 -1.90 14.25 -19.92
C LYS A 153 -2.62 15.59 -20.10
N GLY A 154 -2.35 16.56 -19.23
CA GLY A 154 -2.95 17.89 -19.26
C GLY A 154 -2.11 18.90 -18.49
N SER A 155 -2.51 20.17 -18.57
CA SER A 155 -1.83 21.25 -17.87
C SER A 155 -2.07 21.18 -16.36
N PRO A 156 -1.02 21.19 -15.52
CA PRO A 156 -1.17 21.27 -14.06
C PRO A 156 -2.00 22.48 -13.57
N LEU A 157 -2.04 23.56 -14.36
CA LEU A 157 -2.83 24.77 -14.07
C LEU A 157 -4.34 24.52 -14.07
N LEU A 158 -4.79 23.53 -14.83
CA LEU A 158 -6.20 23.19 -14.97
C LEU A 158 -6.64 22.17 -13.91
N ALA A 159 -5.73 21.72 -13.06
CA ALA A 159 -6.08 20.77 -12.01
C ALA A 159 -7.01 21.43 -10.97
N PRO A 160 -8.07 20.73 -10.55
CA PRO A 160 -8.86 21.16 -9.39
C PRO A 160 -7.99 21.17 -8.13
N PHE A 161 -8.52 21.75 -7.07
CA PHE A 161 -7.77 21.92 -5.83
C PHE A 161 -7.45 20.55 -5.20
N ILE A 162 -6.17 20.37 -4.82
CA ILE A 162 -5.68 19.14 -4.19
C ILE A 162 -5.16 19.46 -2.78
N CYS A 163 -5.77 18.86 -1.77
CA CYS A 163 -5.28 18.84 -0.40
C CYS A 163 -4.49 17.55 -0.15
N ILE A 164 -3.17 17.68 0.02
CA ILE A 164 -2.30 16.57 0.42
C ILE A 164 -2.34 16.47 1.94
N ARG A 165 -3.05 15.49 2.46
CA ARG A 165 -3.29 15.33 3.90
C ARG A 165 -2.36 14.28 4.49
N VAL A 166 -1.46 14.73 5.37
CA VAL A 166 -0.53 13.90 6.15
C VAL A 166 -1.08 13.74 7.56
N VAL A 167 -1.22 12.51 8.05
CA VAL A 167 -1.70 12.25 9.41
C VAL A 167 -0.57 11.70 10.28
N THR A 168 -0.40 12.28 11.46
CA THR A 168 0.67 11.91 12.39
C THR A 168 0.21 12.03 13.84
N ARG A 169 0.75 11.21 14.74
CA ARG A 169 0.60 11.46 16.20
C ARG A 169 1.39 12.66 16.68
N GLY A 170 2.38 13.11 15.90
CA GLY A 170 3.29 14.20 16.24
C GLY A 170 4.45 13.79 17.14
N ASP A 171 4.75 12.48 17.24
CA ASP A 171 5.84 11.96 18.07
C ASP A 171 7.23 12.26 17.47
N TYR A 172 7.31 12.41 16.14
CA TYR A 172 8.55 12.66 15.41
C TYR A 172 8.49 13.97 14.59
N PRO A 173 8.41 15.15 15.25
CA PRO A 173 8.14 16.42 14.57
C PRO A 173 9.24 16.85 13.58
N GLN A 174 10.47 16.37 13.75
CA GLN A 174 11.56 16.64 12.81
C GLN A 174 11.39 15.86 11.50
N LEU A 175 11.01 14.58 11.61
CA LEU A 175 10.72 13.71 10.46
C LEU A 175 9.57 14.29 9.64
N VAL A 176 8.45 14.63 10.30
CA VAL A 176 7.28 15.21 9.64
C VAL A 176 7.65 16.50 8.90
N ARG A 177 8.40 17.41 9.55
CA ARG A 177 8.85 18.65 8.90
C ARG A 177 9.73 18.41 7.68
N ALA A 178 10.70 17.50 7.78
CA ALA A 178 11.59 17.16 6.68
C ALA A 178 10.81 16.56 5.49
N ASN A 179 9.89 15.64 5.77
CA ASN A 179 9.08 14.97 4.74
C ASN A 179 8.09 15.92 4.07
N VAL A 180 7.38 16.75 4.86
CA VAL A 180 6.46 17.77 4.33
C VAL A 180 7.21 18.75 3.43
N ARG A 181 8.40 19.19 3.85
CA ARG A 181 9.25 20.08 3.03
C ARG A 181 9.64 19.42 1.71
N ARG A 182 10.12 18.17 1.76
CA ARG A 182 10.50 17.42 0.55
C ARG A 182 9.32 17.20 -0.39
N ASN A 183 8.15 16.87 0.15
CA ASN A 183 6.92 16.69 -0.63
C ASN A 183 6.46 18.00 -1.28
N LEU A 184 6.58 19.13 -0.57
CA LEU A 184 6.29 20.45 -1.09
C LEU A 184 7.22 20.79 -2.27
N GLU A 185 8.53 20.59 -2.10
CA GLU A 185 9.53 20.81 -3.15
C GLU A 185 9.29 19.89 -4.36
N THR A 186 8.88 18.63 -4.16
CA THR A 186 8.50 17.72 -5.25
C THR A 186 7.27 18.22 -6.01
N CYS A 187 6.25 18.72 -5.31
CA CYS A 187 5.06 19.28 -5.94
C CYS A 187 5.40 20.53 -6.78
N GLU A 188 6.23 21.43 -6.25
CA GLU A 188 6.72 22.61 -6.96
C GLU A 188 7.52 22.24 -8.22
N LYS A 189 8.41 21.24 -8.14
CA LYS A 189 9.20 20.76 -9.28
C LYS A 189 8.36 20.22 -10.44
N VAL A 190 7.22 19.59 -10.12
CA VAL A 190 6.28 19.07 -11.14
C VAL A 190 5.38 20.19 -11.71
N GLY A 191 5.34 21.36 -11.07
CA GLY A 191 4.48 22.48 -11.46
C GLY A 191 3.05 22.37 -10.93
N LEU A 192 2.83 21.66 -9.82
CA LEU A 192 1.52 21.61 -9.17
C LEU A 192 1.22 22.98 -8.55
N GLU A 193 0.19 23.68 -9.01
CA GLU A 193 -0.12 25.03 -8.55
C GLU A 193 -1.32 25.12 -7.60
N ASN A 194 -2.36 24.33 -7.85
CA ASN A 194 -3.62 24.42 -7.11
C ASN A 194 -3.67 23.40 -5.96
N PHE A 195 -2.81 23.57 -4.96
CA PHE A 195 -2.68 22.60 -3.87
C PHE A 195 -2.27 23.20 -2.52
N MET A 196 -2.55 22.43 -1.47
CA MET A 196 -2.01 22.62 -0.13
C MET A 196 -1.53 21.29 0.46
N ILE A 197 -0.67 21.36 1.47
CA ILE A 197 -0.33 20.22 2.34
C ILE A 197 -0.90 20.51 3.73
N GLU A 198 -1.79 19.65 4.19
CA GLU A 198 -2.37 19.70 5.52
C GLU A 198 -1.76 18.61 6.41
N VAL A 199 -1.19 19.02 7.54
CA VAL A 199 -0.67 18.10 8.56
C VAL A 199 -1.68 18.02 9.69
N VAL A 200 -2.31 16.86 9.84
CA VAL A 200 -3.29 16.58 10.87
C VAL A 200 -2.59 15.83 11.99
N THR A 201 -2.60 16.40 13.19
CA THR A 201 -1.77 15.89 14.28
C THR A 201 -2.41 15.93 15.65
N ASP A 202 -2.11 14.93 16.49
CA ASP A 202 -2.52 14.94 17.91
C ASP A 202 -1.68 15.92 18.75
N LYS A 203 -0.42 16.17 18.35
CA LYS A 203 0.52 17.06 19.05
C LYS A 203 1.06 18.08 18.07
N ARG A 204 1.15 19.36 18.46
CA ARG A 204 1.77 20.39 17.61
C ARG A 204 3.17 19.91 17.16
N VAL A 205 3.32 19.80 15.85
CA VAL A 205 4.59 19.51 15.17
C VAL A 205 5.38 20.81 15.01
N GLY A 206 4.67 21.92 14.79
CA GLY A 206 5.27 23.22 14.52
C GLY A 206 5.99 23.21 13.19
N LEU A 207 5.23 23.38 12.10
CA LEU A 207 5.78 23.50 10.75
C LEU A 207 6.69 24.74 10.71
N GLY A 208 8.01 24.52 10.70
CA GLY A 208 9.02 25.57 10.90
C GLY A 208 8.97 26.68 9.84
N PRO A 209 9.78 27.74 9.97
CA PRO A 209 9.75 28.85 9.03
C PRO A 209 10.08 28.35 7.62
N MET A 210 9.11 28.51 6.72
CA MET A 210 9.27 28.27 5.29
C MET A 210 9.28 29.59 4.54
N LYS A 211 9.68 29.55 3.26
CA LYS A 211 9.61 30.75 2.42
C LYS A 211 8.15 31.24 2.33
N PRO A 212 7.88 32.56 2.25
CA PRO A 212 6.52 33.10 2.23
C PRO A 212 5.53 32.43 1.25
N PRO A 213 5.89 32.07 0.00
CA PRO A 213 4.96 31.36 -0.89
C PRO A 213 4.65 29.93 -0.43
N GLN A 214 5.63 29.24 0.15
CA GLN A 214 5.49 27.88 0.67
C GLN A 214 4.63 27.84 1.93
N GLN A 215 4.77 28.83 2.81
CA GLN A 215 4.03 28.91 4.06
C GLN A 215 2.51 29.00 3.84
N ARG A 216 2.05 29.65 2.75
CA ARG A 216 0.62 29.74 2.40
C ARG A 216 0.02 28.40 1.94
N ARG A 217 0.85 27.45 1.54
CA ARG A 217 0.44 26.11 1.10
C ARG A 217 0.41 25.10 2.23
N LEU A 218 0.77 25.50 3.46
CA LEU A 218 0.81 24.61 4.61
C LEU A 218 -0.30 24.94 5.60
N ARG A 219 -0.95 23.89 6.09
CA ARG A 219 -1.90 23.95 7.21
C ARG A 219 -1.54 22.92 8.25
N GLU A 220 -1.62 23.29 9.51
CA GLU A 220 -1.46 22.37 10.64
C GLU A 220 -2.78 22.32 11.41
N THR A 221 -3.42 21.15 11.41
CA THR A 221 -4.69 20.90 12.10
C THR A 221 -4.41 20.04 13.32
N VAL A 222 -4.44 20.66 14.51
CA VAL A 222 -4.17 19.96 15.77
C VAL A 222 -5.48 19.43 16.34
N VAL A 223 -5.56 18.11 16.53
CA VAL A 223 -6.77 17.45 17.02
C VAL A 223 -6.84 17.58 18.55
N PRO A 224 -7.84 18.27 19.12
CA PRO A 224 -7.91 18.49 20.55
C PRO A 224 -8.01 17.15 21.29
N PRO A 225 -7.28 16.91 22.39
CA PRO A 225 -7.33 15.63 23.11
C PRO A 225 -8.72 15.31 23.66
N THR A 226 -9.58 16.31 23.82
CA THR A 226 -10.99 16.21 24.22
C THR A 226 -11.92 15.78 23.08
N TYR A 227 -11.51 15.91 21.82
CA TYR A 227 -12.33 15.52 20.68
C TYR A 227 -12.62 14.01 20.69
N ARG A 228 -13.89 13.67 20.57
CA ARG A 228 -14.42 12.31 20.52
C ARG A 228 -15.36 12.19 19.33
N PRO A 229 -14.99 11.41 18.30
CA PRO A 229 -15.86 11.21 17.15
C PRO A 229 -17.10 10.41 17.53
N LYS A 230 -18.23 10.71 16.86
CA LYS A 230 -19.50 9.99 17.07
C LYS A 230 -19.41 8.49 16.76
N SER A 231 -18.54 8.12 15.83
CA SER A 231 -18.30 6.72 15.43
C SER A 231 -17.52 5.88 16.46
N GLY A 232 -16.91 6.54 17.45
CA GLY A 232 -15.92 5.93 18.34
C GLY A 232 -14.61 5.56 17.63
N ALA A 233 -14.31 6.16 16.48
CA ALA A 233 -13.02 6.02 15.82
C ALA A 233 -11.88 6.45 16.75
N MET A 234 -10.74 5.76 16.64
CA MET A 234 -9.54 6.02 17.42
C MET A 234 -8.37 6.33 16.50
N PHE A 235 -7.26 6.79 17.10
CA PHE A 235 -5.98 7.01 16.44
C PHE A 235 -6.09 7.78 15.11
N LYS A 236 -5.63 7.20 14.00
CA LYS A 236 -5.59 7.86 12.69
C LYS A 236 -7.00 8.20 12.19
N ALA A 237 -7.95 7.29 12.33
CA ALA A 237 -9.34 7.56 11.91
C ALA A 237 -9.99 8.67 12.73
N ARG A 238 -9.70 8.76 14.04
CA ARG A 238 -10.15 9.88 14.85
C ARG A 238 -9.66 11.22 14.30
N ALA A 239 -8.38 11.31 13.94
CA ALA A 239 -7.81 12.53 13.41
C ALA A 239 -8.44 12.91 12.06
N LEU A 240 -8.64 11.93 11.18
CA LEU A 240 -9.30 12.13 9.90
C LEU A 240 -10.77 12.56 10.04
N GLN A 241 -11.52 11.99 11.00
CA GLN A 241 -12.89 12.43 11.26
C GLN A 241 -12.95 13.86 11.78
N TYR A 242 -11.97 14.29 12.58
CA TYR A 242 -11.89 15.68 13.03
C TYR A 242 -11.79 16.67 11.87
N CYS A 243 -11.07 16.31 10.81
CA CYS A 243 -10.95 17.14 9.61
C CYS A 243 -12.27 17.31 8.83
N LEU A 244 -13.28 16.49 9.11
CA LEU A 244 -14.60 16.54 8.50
C LEU A 244 -15.60 17.34 9.35
N GLU A 245 -15.23 17.74 10.57
CA GLU A 245 -16.13 18.48 11.45
C GLU A 245 -16.44 19.89 10.90
N PRO A 246 -17.66 20.40 11.11
CA PRO A 246 -18.04 21.75 10.70
C PRO A 246 -17.09 22.80 11.32
N GLY A 247 -16.61 23.72 10.49
CA GLY A 247 -15.65 24.76 10.90
C GLY A 247 -14.18 24.30 10.93
N ILE A 248 -13.90 23.00 10.73
CA ILE A 248 -12.55 22.47 10.52
C ILE A 248 -12.34 22.12 9.05
N ASN A 249 -13.33 21.51 8.40
CA ASN A 249 -13.27 21.25 6.96
C ASN A 249 -13.37 22.56 6.17
N GLU A 250 -12.35 22.85 5.36
CA GLU A 250 -12.31 24.01 4.44
C GLU A 250 -12.43 23.58 2.97
N LEU A 251 -12.53 22.27 2.71
CA LEU A 251 -12.56 21.72 1.36
C LEU A 251 -13.98 21.65 0.82
N ALA A 252 -14.16 22.03 -0.45
CA ALA A 252 -15.40 21.86 -1.18
C ALA A 252 -15.55 20.41 -1.67
N ASP A 253 -16.79 19.98 -1.92
CA ASP A 253 -17.10 18.61 -2.38
C ASP A 253 -16.41 18.23 -3.70
N SER A 254 -16.07 19.22 -4.53
CA SER A 254 -15.35 19.04 -5.80
C SER A 254 -13.84 18.86 -5.64
N ASP A 255 -13.29 19.23 -4.48
CA ASP A 255 -11.86 19.19 -4.21
C ASP A 255 -11.37 17.76 -3.99
N TRP A 256 -10.06 17.57 -4.03
CA TRP A 256 -9.42 16.27 -3.94
C TRP A 256 -8.55 16.19 -2.70
N VAL A 257 -8.59 15.04 -2.01
CA VAL A 257 -7.72 14.72 -0.88
C VAL A 257 -6.76 13.61 -1.30
N VAL A 258 -5.46 13.85 -1.09
CA VAL A 258 -4.41 12.84 -1.22
C VAL A 258 -3.95 12.46 0.19
N HIS A 259 -4.24 11.23 0.60
CA HIS A 259 -3.82 10.70 1.89
C HIS A 259 -2.41 10.17 1.86
N LEU A 260 -1.57 10.64 2.77
CA LEU A 260 -0.23 10.14 3.00
C LEU A 260 -0.01 9.80 4.49
N ASP A 261 0.80 8.78 4.74
CA ASP A 261 1.38 8.55 6.06
C ASP A 261 2.55 9.52 6.31
N GLU A 262 2.93 9.70 7.57
CA GLU A 262 3.94 10.70 7.98
C GLU A 262 5.34 10.46 7.39
N GLU A 263 5.66 9.20 7.12
CA GLU A 263 6.90 8.74 6.51
C GLU A 263 6.85 8.71 4.98
N THR A 264 5.70 9.00 4.36
CA THR A 264 5.52 8.81 2.92
C THR A 264 6.06 10.00 2.13
N LEU A 265 6.94 9.68 1.17
CA LEU A 265 7.55 10.65 0.26
C LEU A 265 6.95 10.53 -1.14
N LEU A 266 6.55 11.68 -1.69
CA LEU A 266 6.10 11.79 -3.06
C LEU A 266 7.30 11.76 -4.02
N THR A 267 7.10 11.08 -5.14
CA THR A 267 7.98 11.15 -6.30
C THR A 267 7.36 12.05 -7.35
N GLU A 268 8.16 12.55 -8.29
CA GLU A 268 7.59 13.33 -9.39
C GLU A 268 6.56 12.52 -10.19
N ASN A 269 6.83 11.23 -10.42
CA ASN A 269 5.90 10.34 -11.11
C ASN A 269 4.59 10.13 -10.33
N SER A 270 4.62 10.07 -9.00
CA SER A 270 3.40 9.96 -8.21
C SER A 270 2.58 11.24 -8.29
N VAL A 271 3.20 12.43 -8.26
CA VAL A 271 2.50 13.71 -8.46
C VAL A 271 1.90 13.81 -9.87
N ARG A 272 2.64 13.43 -10.91
CA ARG A 272 2.11 13.37 -12.29
C ARG A 272 0.96 12.37 -12.41
N GLY A 273 1.04 11.24 -11.71
CA GLY A 273 -0.03 10.25 -11.62
C GLY A 273 -1.29 10.80 -10.95
N ILE A 274 -1.15 11.49 -9.82
CA ILE A 274 -2.25 12.18 -9.13
C ILE A 274 -2.91 13.20 -10.06
N LEU A 275 -2.12 14.07 -10.71
CA LEU A 275 -2.61 15.05 -11.66
C LEU A 275 -3.40 14.40 -12.80
N ASN A 276 -2.86 13.36 -13.42
CA ASN A 276 -3.53 12.64 -14.49
C ASN A 276 -4.85 11.99 -14.04
N PHE A 277 -4.89 11.45 -12.82
CA PHE A 277 -6.08 10.83 -12.26
C PHE A 277 -7.19 11.86 -11.99
N VAL A 278 -6.80 12.96 -11.33
CA VAL A 278 -7.70 14.05 -10.96
C VAL A 278 -8.22 14.81 -12.19
N LEU A 279 -7.37 15.06 -13.19
CA LEU A 279 -7.77 15.71 -14.45
C LEU A 279 -8.68 14.82 -15.30
N ASP A 280 -8.50 13.50 -15.28
CA ASP A 280 -9.40 12.57 -15.97
C ASP A 280 -10.78 12.54 -15.31
N GLY A 281 -10.84 12.61 -13.97
CA GLY A 281 -12.07 12.86 -13.20
C GLY A 281 -13.14 11.77 -13.30
N LYS A 282 -12.91 10.67 -14.04
CA LYS A 282 -13.90 9.61 -14.28
C LYS A 282 -14.22 8.79 -13.03
N HIS A 283 -13.30 8.71 -12.09
CA HIS A 283 -13.43 7.94 -10.86
C HIS A 283 -13.06 8.79 -9.66
N HIS A 284 -13.89 8.79 -8.62
CA HIS A 284 -13.70 9.64 -7.45
C HIS A 284 -12.76 9.04 -6.40
N PHE A 285 -12.22 7.84 -6.64
CA PHE A 285 -11.36 7.12 -5.69
C PHE A 285 -10.30 6.32 -6.44
N GLY A 286 -9.05 6.46 -6.01
CA GLY A 286 -7.91 5.74 -6.54
C GLY A 286 -6.84 5.52 -5.47
N GLN A 287 -5.96 4.55 -5.71
CA GLN A 287 -4.83 4.26 -4.84
C GLN A 287 -3.53 4.27 -5.66
N GLY A 288 -2.47 4.84 -5.09
CA GLY A 288 -1.15 4.79 -5.68
C GLY A 288 -0.32 3.59 -5.22
N LEU A 289 0.76 3.33 -5.96
CA LEU A 289 1.77 2.33 -5.61
C LEU A 289 2.67 2.88 -4.49
N ILE A 290 2.90 2.08 -3.44
CA ILE A 290 3.85 2.40 -2.38
C ILE A 290 5.04 1.45 -2.50
N THR A 291 6.23 2.05 -2.50
CA THR A 291 7.51 1.33 -2.52
C THR A 291 8.27 1.61 -1.23
N TYR A 292 8.95 0.60 -0.71
CA TYR A 292 9.77 0.70 0.49
C TYR A 292 11.24 0.68 0.12
N ALA A 293 12.08 1.20 1.01
CA ALA A 293 13.54 1.18 0.89
C ALA A 293 14.09 1.89 -0.37
N ASN A 294 13.52 3.06 -0.70
CA ASN A 294 14.07 3.96 -1.72
C ASN A 294 15.31 4.73 -1.24
N GLU A 295 15.65 4.62 0.04
CA GLU A 295 16.84 5.20 0.65
C GLU A 295 17.79 4.07 1.09
N GLU A 296 18.72 4.36 2.01
CA GLU A 296 19.66 3.36 2.51
C GLU A 296 18.93 2.20 3.19
N VAL A 297 19.22 0.97 2.73
CA VAL A 297 18.64 -0.25 3.30
C VAL A 297 19.32 -0.56 4.61
N VAL A 298 18.65 -0.26 5.72
CA VAL A 298 19.15 -0.54 7.09
C VAL A 298 19.07 -2.04 7.41
N ASN A 299 18.01 -2.73 6.98
CA ASN A 299 17.83 -4.15 7.23
C ASN A 299 17.20 -4.86 6.03
N TRP A 300 18.00 -5.71 5.40
CA TRP A 300 17.61 -6.45 4.19
C TRP A 300 16.49 -7.45 4.40
N VAL A 301 16.41 -8.08 5.58
CA VAL A 301 15.37 -9.08 5.86
C VAL A 301 14.01 -8.41 5.98
N THR A 302 13.93 -7.29 6.72
CA THR A 302 12.68 -6.53 6.85
C THR A 302 12.29 -5.87 5.53
N THR A 303 13.25 -5.34 4.78
CA THR A 303 12.99 -4.77 3.45
C THR A 303 12.48 -5.82 2.46
N LEU A 304 13.06 -7.04 2.49
CA LEU A 304 12.56 -8.14 1.67
C LEU A 304 11.14 -8.55 2.10
N ALA A 305 10.84 -8.57 3.40
CA ALA A 305 9.50 -8.85 3.88
C ALA A 305 8.47 -7.80 3.40
N ASP A 306 8.85 -6.52 3.37
CA ASP A 306 7.99 -5.43 2.86
C ASP A 306 7.75 -5.52 1.34
N SER A 307 8.59 -6.23 0.58
CA SER A 307 8.41 -6.41 -0.87
C SER A 307 7.08 -7.10 -1.22
N PHE A 308 6.54 -7.93 -0.33
CA PHE A 308 5.22 -8.54 -0.50
C PHE A 308 4.12 -7.47 -0.62
N ARG A 309 4.22 -6.38 0.15
CA ARG A 309 3.27 -5.27 0.09
C ARG A 309 3.35 -4.53 -1.25
N VAL A 310 4.56 -4.41 -1.82
CA VAL A 310 4.78 -3.80 -3.14
C VAL A 310 4.18 -4.68 -4.24
N ALA A 311 4.39 -6.00 -4.16
CA ALA A 311 3.80 -6.94 -5.09
C ALA A 311 2.27 -6.89 -5.06
N ASP A 312 1.66 -6.80 -3.88
CA ASP A 312 0.21 -6.67 -3.71
C ASP A 312 -0.35 -5.39 -4.34
N ASP A 313 0.38 -4.27 -4.26
CA ASP A 313 0.01 -3.02 -4.94
C ASP A 313 0.10 -3.16 -6.46
N MET A 314 1.21 -3.73 -6.96
CA MET A 314 1.47 -3.87 -8.39
C MET A 314 0.56 -4.89 -9.07
N GLY A 315 0.12 -5.92 -8.36
CA GLY A 315 -0.75 -6.97 -8.85
C GLY A 315 -2.21 -6.75 -8.46
N LYS A 316 -2.59 -7.23 -7.27
CA LYS A 316 -4.00 -7.33 -6.84
C LYS A 316 -4.70 -5.98 -6.86
N LEU A 317 -4.10 -4.97 -6.21
CA LEU A 317 -4.73 -3.66 -6.08
C LEU A 317 -4.78 -2.93 -7.42
N ARG A 318 -3.70 -3.01 -8.21
CA ARG A 318 -3.69 -2.47 -9.57
C ARG A 318 -4.76 -3.09 -10.46
N LEU A 319 -4.94 -4.42 -10.41
CA LEU A 319 -5.97 -5.10 -11.19
C LEU A 319 -7.37 -4.68 -10.79
N GLN A 320 -7.71 -4.70 -9.50
CA GLN A 320 -9.05 -4.34 -9.06
C GLN A 320 -9.41 -2.88 -9.39
N PHE A 321 -8.45 -1.94 -9.28
CA PHE A 321 -8.73 -0.52 -9.55
C PHE A 321 -8.71 -0.17 -11.03
N ASN A 322 -7.86 -0.81 -11.84
CA ASN A 322 -7.84 -0.57 -13.29
C ASN A 322 -8.97 -1.28 -14.03
N MET A 323 -9.34 -2.50 -13.63
CA MET A 323 -10.33 -3.31 -14.34
C MET A 323 -11.75 -3.18 -13.78
N PHE A 324 -11.89 -3.12 -12.45
CA PHE A 324 -13.21 -3.12 -11.79
C PHE A 324 -13.56 -1.78 -11.17
N HIS A 325 -12.60 -0.86 -11.06
CA HIS A 325 -12.74 0.46 -10.44
C HIS A 325 -13.32 0.41 -9.01
N LYS A 326 -13.05 -0.69 -8.29
CA LYS A 326 -13.62 -0.97 -6.95
C LYS A 326 -12.61 -1.71 -6.05
N PRO A 327 -12.60 -1.44 -4.73
CA PRO A 327 -11.79 -2.18 -3.78
C PRO A 327 -12.44 -3.52 -3.41
N LEU A 328 -12.28 -4.55 -4.25
CA LEU A 328 -12.97 -5.84 -4.07
C LEU A 328 -12.47 -6.63 -2.85
N PHE A 329 -11.16 -6.64 -2.61
CA PHE A 329 -10.56 -7.43 -1.52
C PHE A 329 -10.09 -6.56 -0.36
N SER A 330 -9.45 -5.43 -0.67
CA SER A 330 -8.90 -4.50 0.31
C SER A 330 -8.42 -3.23 -0.40
N TRP A 331 -7.94 -2.26 0.38
CA TRP A 331 -7.20 -1.09 -0.08
C TRP A 331 -6.28 -0.61 1.06
N LYS A 332 -5.27 0.19 0.75
CA LYS A 332 -4.31 0.72 1.73
C LYS A 332 -4.59 2.19 2.00
N GLY A 333 -4.75 2.53 3.28
CA GLY A 333 -5.01 3.90 3.76
C GLY A 333 -3.83 4.88 3.74
N SER A 334 -2.73 4.51 3.11
CA SER A 334 -1.43 5.19 3.20
C SER A 334 -1.03 5.93 1.92
N PHE A 335 -1.68 5.65 0.78
CA PHE A 335 -1.59 6.45 -0.44
C PHE A 335 -2.87 6.37 -1.28
N VAL A 336 -3.85 7.22 -0.95
CA VAL A 336 -5.15 7.28 -1.64
C VAL A 336 -5.42 8.66 -2.17
N VAL A 337 -6.07 8.72 -3.33
CA VAL A 337 -6.58 9.94 -3.95
C VAL A 337 -8.08 9.83 -4.01
N THR A 338 -8.80 10.78 -3.43
CA THR A 338 -10.26 10.72 -3.33
C THR A 338 -10.87 12.11 -3.45
N GLN A 339 -12.01 12.21 -4.11
CA GLN A 339 -12.78 13.46 -4.12
C GLN A 339 -13.48 13.63 -2.77
N VAL A 340 -13.61 14.87 -2.30
CA VAL A 340 -14.20 15.20 -0.99
C VAL A 340 -15.66 14.72 -0.89
N SER A 341 -16.43 14.80 -1.97
CA SER A 341 -17.82 14.32 -2.01
C SER A 341 -18.01 12.85 -1.59
N VAL A 342 -17.00 12.00 -1.83
CA VAL A 342 -17.01 10.58 -1.42
C VAL A 342 -16.11 10.30 -0.22
N TYR A 343 -15.34 11.29 0.22
CA TYR A 343 -14.31 11.13 1.22
C TYR A 343 -14.86 10.83 2.62
N SER A 344 -16.00 11.41 2.97
CA SER A 344 -16.70 11.16 4.24
C SER A 344 -17.18 9.71 4.40
N TYR A 345 -17.29 8.93 3.33
CA TYR A 345 -17.61 7.50 3.40
C TYR A 345 -16.39 6.62 3.69
N LEU A 346 -15.17 7.15 3.53
CA LEU A 346 -13.92 6.42 3.71
C LEU A 346 -13.36 6.52 5.14
N VAL A 347 -13.74 7.58 5.86
CA VAL A 347 -13.20 8.01 7.15
C VAL A 347 -14.25 7.86 8.23
#